data_AF-A0A8B8GF78-F1
#
_entry.id   AF-A0A8B8GF78-F1
#
_cell.length_a   1.000
_cell.length_b   1.000
_cell.length_c   1.000
_cell.angle_alpha   90.00
_cell.angle_beta   90.00
_cell.angle_gamma   90.00
#
_symmetry.space_group_name_H-M   'P 1'
#
loop_
_entity.id
_entity.type
_entity.pdbx_description
1 polymer ?
#
loop_
_entity_poly.entity_id
_entity_poly.type
_entity_poly.pdbx_seq_one_letter_code
_entity_poly.pdbx_strand_id
1 'polypeptide(L)'
;MLYLGIVVDKTLLYKEHIKKAAEKADRIGGQLVRIMPNVGGPKELRCRLLSSVVHSGLLYGAPSWADTLDYVPKNAKILNQAQRKVLLCHIRAYRTVSEVATNILSSTPLADIIARDREMAFVRRRIQPDVEVKTSARANAPSRNEIMLRSWKNRIETAETGAWTRTLVRDIGSWCNREHGQMMFHMTQMMSGHRCFSHYLHRIGKENSDACHHCIDGLDDARHTLLECDAWESERSTLSRSLGGPIRTNSCRQHDCG
;
A
#
# COMPACT_ATOMS: atom_id res chain seq x y z
N MET A 1 22.63 -5.16 -23.82
CA MET A 1 23.83 -4.36 -23.45
C MET A 1 23.62 -3.81 -22.04
N LEU A 2 24.68 -3.65 -21.23
CA LEU A 2 24.61 -2.92 -19.96
C LEU A 2 25.08 -1.48 -20.20
N TYR A 3 24.27 -0.50 -19.81
CA TYR A 3 24.60 0.93 -19.96
C TYR A 3 24.17 1.69 -18.71
N LEU A 4 25.10 2.35 -18.04
CA LEU A 4 24.85 3.07 -16.77
C LEU A 4 24.08 2.20 -15.75
N GLY A 5 24.40 0.91 -15.68
CA GLY A 5 23.69 -0.02 -14.77
C GLY A 5 22.29 -0.46 -15.23
N ILE A 6 21.82 -0.03 -16.41
CA ILE A 6 20.56 -0.45 -17.03
C ILE A 6 20.82 -1.53 -18.08
N VAL A 7 20.06 -2.63 -18.01
CA VAL A 7 20.12 -3.69 -19.03
C VAL A 7 19.17 -3.35 -20.18
N VAL A 8 19.75 -2.90 -21.29
CA VAL A 8 19.03 -2.60 -22.52
C VAL A 8 18.93 -3.88 -23.35
N ASP A 9 17.71 -4.41 -23.49
CA ASP A 9 17.41 -5.55 -24.37
C ASP A 9 17.11 -5.10 -25.81
N LYS A 10 17.20 -6.03 -26.78
CA LYS A 10 16.97 -5.72 -28.20
C LYS A 10 15.56 -5.20 -28.49
N THR A 11 14.59 -5.57 -27.65
CA THR A 11 13.18 -5.17 -27.80
C THR A 11 12.88 -3.81 -27.17
N LEU A 12 13.82 -3.23 -26.41
CA LEU A 12 13.64 -2.04 -25.58
C LEU A 12 12.44 -2.15 -24.63
N LEU A 13 12.09 -3.37 -24.21
CA LEU A 13 11.00 -3.65 -23.26
C LEU A 13 11.48 -3.84 -21.82
N TYR A 14 12.80 -3.77 -21.62
CA TYR A 14 13.51 -3.81 -20.34
C TYR A 14 13.11 -4.97 -19.40
N LYS A 15 12.71 -6.11 -19.97
CA LYS A 15 12.24 -7.28 -19.20
C LYS A 15 13.34 -7.80 -18.27
N GLU A 16 14.55 -7.92 -18.80
CA GLU A 16 15.72 -8.38 -18.04
C GLU A 16 16.19 -7.36 -17.01
N HIS A 17 16.09 -6.06 -17.31
CA HIS A 17 16.44 -5.00 -16.36
C HIS A 17 15.52 -5.03 -15.15
N ILE A 18 14.20 -5.07 -15.38
CA ILE A 18 13.21 -5.06 -14.31
C ILE A 18 13.32 -6.31 -13.45
N LYS A 19 13.55 -7.48 -14.06
CA LYS A 19 13.82 -8.72 -13.31
C LYS A 19 15.04 -8.57 -12.39
N LYS A 20 16.17 -8.08 -12.91
CA LYS A 20 17.38 -7.87 -12.10
C LYS A 20 17.21 -6.80 -11.01
N ALA A 21 16.48 -5.72 -11.31
CA ALA A 21 16.17 -4.68 -10.32
C ALA A 21 15.31 -5.24 -9.18
N ALA A 22 14.30 -6.05 -9.50
CA ALA A 22 13.46 -6.74 -8.53
C ALA A 22 14.25 -7.76 -7.69
N GLU A 23 15.10 -8.57 -8.30
CA GLU A 23 15.98 -9.51 -7.58
C GLU A 23 16.94 -8.79 -6.62
N LYS A 24 17.51 -7.65 -7.05
CA LYS A 24 18.36 -6.80 -6.19
C LYS A 24 17.55 -6.23 -5.03
N ALA A 25 16.36 -5.70 -5.30
CA ALA A 25 15.45 -5.19 -4.29
C ALA A 25 15.02 -6.26 -3.29
N ASP A 26 14.74 -7.48 -3.76
CA ASP A 26 14.39 -8.64 -2.93
C ASP A 26 15.53 -9.05 -2.01
N ARG A 27 16.78 -9.05 -2.50
CA ARG A 27 17.95 -9.35 -1.66
C ARG A 27 18.12 -8.35 -0.53
N ILE A 28 18.02 -7.05 -0.84
CA ILE A 28 18.11 -5.98 0.16
C ILE A 28 16.92 -6.10 1.13
N GLY A 29 15.71 -6.24 0.61
CA GLY A 29 14.49 -6.43 1.39
C GLY A 29 14.57 -7.62 2.34
N GLY A 30 15.12 -8.76 1.89
CA GLY A 30 15.31 -9.94 2.71
C GLY A 30 16.27 -9.73 3.88
N GLN A 31 17.31 -8.92 3.71
CA GLN A 31 18.19 -8.51 4.82
C GLN A 31 17.46 -7.60 5.81
N LEU A 32 16.65 -6.67 5.30
CA LEU A 32 15.87 -5.75 6.13
C LEU A 32 14.80 -6.48 6.95
N VAL A 33 14.11 -7.47 6.39
CA VAL A 33 13.09 -8.25 7.10
C VAL A 33 13.67 -8.90 8.38
N ARG A 34 14.94 -9.33 8.36
CA ARG A 34 15.59 -9.97 9.51
C ARG A 34 15.79 -9.04 10.71
N ILE A 35 15.91 -7.74 10.48
CA ILE A 35 16.06 -6.72 11.53
C ILE A 35 14.73 -6.00 11.84
N MET A 36 13.64 -6.38 11.17
CA MET A 36 12.32 -5.79 11.33
C MET A 36 11.27 -6.86 11.67
N PRO A 37 11.37 -7.50 12.85
CA PRO A 37 10.34 -8.45 13.27
C PRO A 37 8.99 -7.75 13.43
N ASN A 38 7.91 -8.49 13.17
CA ASN A 38 6.56 -7.94 13.26
C ASN A 38 6.22 -7.47 14.68
N VAL A 39 6.71 -8.17 15.71
CA VAL A 39 6.56 -7.80 17.13
C VAL A 39 7.91 -7.30 17.67
N GLY A 40 7.91 -6.20 18.41
CA GLY A 40 9.13 -5.62 19.00
C GLY A 40 10.12 -4.98 18.01
N GLY A 41 9.78 -4.92 16.71
CA GLY A 41 10.63 -4.33 15.67
C GLY A 41 10.70 -2.79 15.72
N PRO A 42 11.51 -2.18 14.83
CA PRO A 42 11.69 -0.73 14.79
C PRO A 42 10.40 0.02 14.46
N LYS A 43 10.35 1.30 14.85
CA LYS A 43 9.21 2.20 14.58
C LYS A 43 9.03 2.46 13.08
N GLU A 44 7.81 2.82 12.68
CA GLU A 44 7.40 3.04 11.29
C GLU A 44 8.37 3.95 10.51
N LEU A 45 8.81 5.07 11.11
CA LEU A 45 9.71 6.02 10.47
C LEU A 45 11.04 5.38 10.02
N ARG A 46 11.62 4.50 10.84
CA ARG A 46 12.86 3.79 10.51
C ARG A 46 12.60 2.78 9.39
N CYS A 47 11.47 2.08 9.44
CA CYS A 47 11.10 1.14 8.38
C CYS A 47 10.85 1.86 7.04
N ARG A 48 10.29 3.08 7.06
CA ARG A 48 10.09 3.92 5.87
C ARG A 48 11.41 4.34 5.25
N LEU A 49 12.36 4.78 6.07
CA LEU A 49 13.72 5.10 5.62
C LEU A 49 14.39 3.88 4.95
N LEU A 50 14.33 2.71 5.59
CA LEU A 50 14.90 1.48 5.03
C LEU A 50 14.19 1.04 3.73
N SER A 51 12.87 1.23 3.66
CA SER A 51 12.08 0.97 2.46
C SER A 51 12.51 1.86 1.29
N SER A 52 12.87 3.12 1.56
CA SER A 52 13.34 4.05 0.52
C SER A 52 14.61 3.57 -0.20
N VAL A 53 15.47 2.81 0.47
CA VAL A 53 16.68 2.21 -0.13
C VAL A 53 16.28 1.14 -1.15
N VAL A 54 15.30 0.31 -0.81
CA VAL A 54 14.75 -0.72 -1.70
C VAL A 54 14.08 -0.06 -2.90
N HIS A 55 13.25 0.96 -2.70
CA HIS A 55 12.63 1.71 -3.81
C HIS A 55 13.66 2.39 -4.70
N SER A 56 14.75 2.92 -4.15
CA SER A 56 15.82 3.54 -4.93
C SER A 56 16.49 2.56 -5.88
N GLY A 57 16.76 1.32 -5.43
CA GLY A 57 17.29 0.26 -6.28
C GLY A 57 16.26 -0.28 -7.28
N LEU A 58 15.03 -0.51 -6.85
CA LEU A 58 13.94 -1.06 -7.65
C LEU A 58 13.54 -0.13 -8.81
N LEU A 59 13.49 1.17 -8.55
CA LEU A 59 13.03 2.20 -9.48
C LEU A 59 14.21 2.95 -10.12
N TYR A 60 15.39 2.31 -10.14
CA TYR A 60 16.58 2.88 -10.76
C TYR A 60 16.40 2.98 -12.28
N GLY A 61 16.67 4.17 -12.81
CA GLY A 61 16.49 4.45 -14.24
C GLY A 61 15.04 4.44 -14.71
N ALA A 62 14.04 4.54 -13.80
CA ALA A 62 12.61 4.52 -14.15
C ALA A 62 12.23 5.38 -15.38
N PRO A 63 12.75 6.60 -15.57
CA PRO A 63 12.45 7.40 -16.76
C PRO A 63 12.80 6.76 -18.11
N SER A 64 13.67 5.75 -18.14
CA SER A 64 14.08 5.08 -19.37
C SER A 64 13.21 3.87 -19.74
N TRP A 65 12.41 3.36 -18.79
CA TRP A 65 11.66 2.12 -18.99
C TRP A 65 10.23 2.12 -18.45
N ALA A 66 9.78 3.16 -17.74
CA ALA A 66 8.45 3.18 -17.13
C ALA A 66 7.33 3.16 -18.19
N ASP A 67 7.56 3.74 -19.37
CA ASP A 67 6.74 3.62 -20.59
C ASP A 67 6.43 2.18 -20.98
N THR A 68 7.41 1.29 -20.79
CA THR A 68 7.24 -0.12 -21.16
C THR A 68 6.24 -0.89 -20.31
N LEU A 69 5.86 -0.35 -19.14
CA LEU A 69 4.94 -1.02 -18.21
C LEU A 69 3.52 -1.16 -18.77
N ASP A 70 3.08 -0.26 -19.65
CA ASP A 70 1.75 -0.34 -20.27
C ASP A 70 1.69 -1.48 -21.30
N TYR A 71 2.82 -1.78 -21.94
CA TYR A 71 2.92 -2.82 -22.96
C TYR A 71 3.23 -4.20 -22.37
N VAL A 72 3.86 -4.24 -21.19
CA VAL A 72 4.26 -5.49 -20.52
C VAL A 72 3.72 -5.54 -19.08
N PRO A 73 2.45 -5.94 -18.87
CA PRO A 73 1.84 -6.02 -17.54
C PRO A 73 2.62 -6.90 -16.54
N LYS A 74 3.34 -7.91 -17.05
CA LYS A 74 4.21 -8.77 -16.25
C LYS A 74 5.33 -7.99 -15.55
N ASN A 75 5.88 -6.95 -16.19
CA ASN A 75 6.93 -6.11 -15.60
C ASN A 75 6.38 -5.30 -14.42
N ALA A 76 5.19 -4.71 -14.57
CA ALA A 76 4.51 -4.01 -13.48
C ALA A 76 4.24 -4.95 -12.29
N LYS A 77 3.78 -6.17 -12.57
CA LYS A 77 3.55 -7.20 -11.54
C LYS A 77 4.83 -7.55 -10.78
N ILE A 78 5.97 -7.72 -11.46
CA ILE A 78 7.26 -8.01 -10.84
C ILE A 78 7.70 -6.87 -9.90
N LEU A 79 7.56 -5.61 -10.35
CA LEU A 79 7.90 -4.44 -9.54
C LEU A 79 7.05 -4.37 -8.27
N ASN A 80 5.73 -4.50 -8.42
CA ASN A 80 4.80 -4.39 -7.31
C ASN A 80 4.98 -5.54 -6.30
N GLN A 81 5.27 -6.75 -6.76
CA GLN A 81 5.61 -7.89 -5.89
C GLN A 81 6.88 -7.64 -5.06
N ALA A 82 7.94 -7.10 -5.65
CA ALA A 82 9.17 -6.76 -4.93
C ALA A 82 8.93 -5.63 -3.91
N GLN A 83 8.18 -4.60 -4.31
CA GLN A 83 7.77 -3.50 -3.44
C GLN A 83 6.97 -4.00 -2.23
N ARG A 84 5.99 -4.87 -2.47
CA ARG A 84 5.10 -5.38 -1.43
C ARG A 84 5.88 -6.04 -0.29
N LYS A 85 6.95 -6.79 -0.57
CA LYS A 85 7.75 -7.46 0.46
C LYS A 85 8.34 -6.48 1.47
N VAL A 86 8.86 -5.34 1.01
CA VAL A 86 9.41 -4.32 1.93
C VAL A 86 8.31 -3.54 2.64
N LEU A 87 7.19 -3.26 1.96
CA LEU A 87 6.06 -2.57 2.56
C LEU A 87 5.37 -3.41 3.64
N LEU A 88 5.30 -4.74 3.49
CA LEU A 88 4.79 -5.63 4.53
C LEU A 88 5.57 -5.48 5.84
N CYS A 89 6.89 -5.32 5.78
CA CYS A 89 7.70 -5.08 6.98
C CYS A 89 7.49 -3.66 7.54
N HIS A 90 7.30 -2.66 6.67
CA HIS A 90 6.99 -1.29 7.09
C HIS A 90 5.73 -1.24 7.97
N ILE A 91 4.70 -2.00 7.61
CA ILE A 91 3.45 -2.08 8.38
C ILE A 91 3.40 -3.27 9.35
N ARG A 92 4.46 -4.09 9.46
CA ARG A 92 4.46 -5.32 10.31
C ARG A 92 3.34 -6.30 9.95
N ALA A 93 2.94 -6.33 8.68
CA ALA A 93 1.92 -7.22 8.16
C ALA A 93 2.47 -8.63 7.92
N TYR A 94 1.54 -9.56 7.76
CA TYR A 94 1.86 -10.90 7.31
C TYR A 94 1.89 -11.00 5.79
N ARG A 95 2.65 -11.98 5.28
CA ARG A 95 2.81 -12.24 3.84
C ARG A 95 1.52 -12.52 3.06
N THR A 96 0.40 -12.69 3.75
CA THR A 96 -0.92 -13.00 3.16
C THR A 96 -1.80 -11.77 2.98
N VAL A 97 -1.42 -10.62 3.56
CA VAL A 97 -2.14 -9.35 3.38
C VAL A 97 -2.04 -8.91 1.91
N SER A 98 -3.17 -8.59 1.28
CA SER A 98 -3.19 -8.21 -0.14
C SER A 98 -2.25 -7.04 -0.48
N GLU A 99 -1.80 -6.96 -1.73
CA GLU A 99 -0.95 -5.85 -2.21
C GLU A 99 -1.63 -4.50 -1.99
N VAL A 100 -2.89 -4.36 -2.40
CA VAL A 100 -3.64 -3.11 -2.27
C VAL A 100 -3.80 -2.68 -0.82
N ALA A 101 -4.15 -3.60 0.09
CA ALA A 101 -4.19 -3.29 1.52
C ALA A 101 -2.80 -2.87 2.06
N THR A 102 -1.73 -3.54 1.60
CA THR A 102 -0.36 -3.22 2.01
C THR A 102 0.00 -1.79 1.62
N ASN A 103 -0.24 -1.41 0.37
CA ASN A 103 0.05 -0.07 -0.16
C ASN A 103 -0.77 1.03 0.55
N ILE A 104 -2.06 0.78 0.81
CA ILE A 104 -2.92 1.71 1.56
C ILE A 104 -2.35 1.94 2.96
N LEU A 105 -2.13 0.87 3.72
CA LEU A 105 -1.67 0.97 5.11
C LEU A 105 -0.27 1.59 5.20
N SER A 106 0.61 1.26 4.26
CA SER A 106 1.95 1.83 4.21
C SER A 106 1.99 3.26 3.67
N SER A 107 0.85 3.82 3.23
CA SER A 107 0.75 5.15 2.63
C SER A 107 1.72 5.31 1.45
N THR A 108 1.85 4.27 0.63
CA THR A 108 2.82 4.21 -0.47
C THR A 108 2.13 3.72 -1.74
N PRO A 109 2.12 4.51 -2.84
CA PRO A 109 1.57 4.06 -4.12
C PRO A 109 2.29 2.82 -4.67
N LEU A 110 1.63 2.11 -5.59
CA LEU A 110 2.23 0.95 -6.25
C LEU A 110 3.48 1.37 -7.04
N ALA A 111 4.47 0.48 -7.12
CA ALA A 111 5.78 0.79 -7.71
C ALA A 111 5.69 1.16 -9.20
N ASP A 112 4.78 0.55 -9.95
CA ASP A 112 4.48 0.94 -11.34
C ASP A 112 4.02 2.41 -11.44
N ILE A 113 3.11 2.82 -10.55
CA ILE A 113 2.62 4.22 -10.49
C ILE A 113 3.77 5.17 -10.11
N ILE A 114 4.62 4.80 -9.14
CA ILE A 114 5.78 5.62 -8.76
C ILE A 114 6.79 5.71 -9.93
N ALA A 115 6.99 4.63 -10.69
CA ALA A 115 7.87 4.63 -11.86
C ALA A 115 7.39 5.62 -12.92
N ARG A 116 6.08 5.61 -13.21
CA ARG A 116 5.42 6.56 -14.13
C ARG A 116 5.54 8.00 -13.68
N ASP A 117 5.32 8.24 -12.39
CA ASP A 117 5.49 9.57 -11.82
C ASP A 117 6.93 10.10 -11.96
N ARG A 118 7.95 9.24 -11.78
CA ARG A 118 9.37 9.59 -12.00
C ARG A 118 9.69 9.90 -13.46
N GLU A 119 9.13 9.14 -14.40
CA GLU A 119 9.25 9.37 -15.84
C GLU A 119 8.64 10.73 -16.22
N MET A 120 7.40 11.00 -15.81
CA MET A 120 6.74 12.29 -16.06
C MET A 120 7.55 13.46 -15.51
N ALA A 121 8.10 13.33 -14.30
CA ALA A 121 8.95 14.37 -13.69
C ALA A 121 10.29 14.56 -14.43
N PHE A 122 10.83 13.52 -15.05
CA PHE A 122 12.03 13.61 -15.87
C PHE A 122 11.75 14.30 -17.22
N VAL A 123 10.68 13.87 -17.91
CA VAL A 123 10.25 14.46 -19.18
C VAL A 123 9.93 15.95 -19.03
N ARG A 124 9.21 16.33 -17.97
CA ARG A 124 8.91 17.75 -17.67
C ARG A 124 10.19 18.58 -17.54
N ARG A 125 11.18 18.10 -16.77
CA ARG A 125 12.47 18.79 -16.60
C ARG A 125 13.28 18.89 -17.90
N ARG A 126 13.17 17.89 -18.78
CA ARG A 126 13.86 17.88 -20.07
C ARG A 126 13.26 18.86 -21.08
N ILE A 127 11.93 19.00 -21.08
CA ILE A 127 11.20 19.90 -22.00
C ILE A 127 11.28 21.37 -21.54
N GLN A 128 11.38 21.62 -20.22
CA GLN A 128 11.50 22.97 -19.65
C GLN A 128 12.71 23.04 -18.70
N PRO A 129 13.91 23.28 -19.23
CA PRO A 129 15.08 23.50 -18.39
C PRO A 129 14.97 24.77 -17.55
N ASP A 130 14.31 25.84 -18.02
CA ASP A 130 14.39 27.18 -17.40
C ASP A 130 13.24 28.17 -17.73
N VAL A 131 11.99 27.71 -17.93
CA VAL A 131 10.91 28.66 -18.26
C VAL A 131 9.87 28.79 -17.14
N GLU A 132 10.02 29.85 -16.32
CA GLU A 132 8.96 30.45 -15.49
C GLU A 132 7.81 30.99 -16.38
N VAL A 133 7.11 30.13 -17.11
CA VAL A 133 5.87 30.56 -17.77
C VAL A 133 4.74 30.53 -16.75
N LYS A 134 4.51 31.68 -16.11
CA LYS A 134 3.25 32.04 -15.44
C LYS A 134 2.17 32.30 -16.50
N THR A 135 1.71 31.28 -17.20
CA THR A 135 0.47 31.35 -17.99
C THR A 135 -0.69 30.84 -17.16
N SER A 136 -1.80 31.59 -17.14
CA SER A 136 -3.04 31.26 -16.42
C SER A 136 -3.60 29.87 -16.73
N ALA A 137 -3.34 29.31 -17.92
CA ALA A 137 -3.72 27.94 -18.30
C ALA A 137 -2.97 26.84 -17.50
N ARG A 138 -1.77 27.13 -16.97
CA ARG A 138 -0.98 26.20 -16.14
C ARG A 138 -1.46 26.12 -14.69
N ALA A 139 -2.16 27.16 -14.21
CA ALA A 139 -2.68 27.19 -12.84
C ALA A 139 -3.81 26.16 -12.61
N ASN A 140 -4.50 25.76 -13.69
CA ASN A 140 -5.57 24.76 -13.65
C ASN A 140 -5.11 23.34 -14.01
N ALA A 141 -3.84 23.14 -14.37
CA ALA A 141 -3.32 21.81 -14.65
C ALA A 141 -3.07 21.07 -13.32
N PRO A 142 -3.51 19.81 -13.18
CA PRO A 142 -3.36 19.09 -11.92
C PRO A 142 -1.88 18.94 -11.56
N SER A 143 -1.56 19.14 -10.28
CA SER A 143 -0.19 18.98 -9.80
C SER A 143 0.32 17.56 -10.04
N ARG A 144 1.65 17.37 -10.04
CA ARG A 144 2.26 16.02 -10.16
C ARG A 144 1.68 15.06 -9.12
N ASN A 145 1.55 15.52 -7.88
CA ASN A 145 1.01 14.74 -6.79
C ASN A 145 -0.47 14.38 -7.01
N GLU A 146 -1.28 15.29 -7.55
CA GLU A 146 -2.68 15.00 -7.89
C GLU A 146 -2.83 13.94 -8.97
N ILE A 147 -2.00 13.96 -10.01
CA ILE A 147 -2.03 12.95 -11.09
C ILE A 147 -1.68 11.57 -10.53
N MET A 148 -0.62 11.49 -9.73
CA MET A 148 -0.21 10.25 -9.07
C MET A 148 -1.30 9.74 -8.12
N LEU A 149 -1.84 10.62 -7.27
CA LEU A 149 -2.88 10.28 -6.30
C LEU A 149 -4.18 9.82 -7.00
N ARG A 150 -4.57 10.46 -8.10
CA ARG A 150 -5.74 10.06 -8.91
C ARG A 150 -5.56 8.67 -9.51
N SER A 151 -4.40 8.42 -10.10
CA SER A 151 -4.06 7.10 -10.67
C SER A 151 -4.08 6.01 -9.59
N TRP A 152 -3.57 6.32 -8.41
CA TRP A 152 -3.57 5.40 -7.28
C TRP A 152 -4.98 5.15 -6.73
N LYS A 153 -5.80 6.19 -6.57
CA LYS A 153 -7.22 6.07 -6.16
C LYS A 153 -7.99 5.14 -7.10
N ASN A 154 -7.88 5.35 -8.42
CA ASN A 154 -8.53 4.49 -9.41
C ASN A 154 -8.08 3.02 -9.28
N ARG A 155 -6.78 2.76 -9.10
CA ARG A 155 -6.25 1.40 -8.89
C ARG A 155 -6.78 0.75 -7.61
N ILE A 156 -6.98 1.53 -6.54
CA ILE A 156 -7.56 1.05 -5.28
C ILE A 156 -9.04 0.71 -5.47
N GLU A 157 -9.80 1.56 -6.14
CA GLU A 157 -11.25 1.40 -6.34
C GLU A 157 -11.58 0.15 -7.17
N THR A 158 -10.81 -0.08 -8.22
CA THR A 158 -10.97 -1.21 -9.16
C THR A 158 -10.39 -2.53 -8.66
N ALA A 159 -9.69 -2.54 -7.53
CA ALA A 159 -9.06 -3.74 -7.01
C ALA A 159 -10.08 -4.73 -6.41
N GLU A 160 -9.92 -6.01 -6.74
CA GLU A 160 -10.71 -7.11 -6.17
C GLU A 160 -10.37 -7.41 -4.70
N THR A 161 -9.23 -6.92 -4.21
CA THR A 161 -8.71 -7.22 -2.86
C THR A 161 -8.70 -5.99 -1.96
N GLY A 162 -8.57 -6.20 -0.64
CA GLY A 162 -8.43 -5.11 0.32
C GLY A 162 -9.73 -4.33 0.61
N ALA A 163 -10.90 -4.91 0.30
CA ALA A 163 -12.20 -4.29 0.53
C ALA A 163 -12.40 -3.80 1.98
N TRP A 164 -12.01 -4.61 2.95
CA TRP A 164 -12.05 -4.23 4.37
C TRP A 164 -11.19 -2.99 4.66
N THR A 165 -9.92 -3.00 4.25
CA THR A 165 -9.02 -1.86 4.44
C THR A 165 -9.53 -0.59 3.78
N ARG A 166 -10.15 -0.69 2.59
CA ARG A 166 -10.78 0.46 1.90
C ARG A 166 -11.99 1.00 2.64
N THR A 167 -12.70 0.16 3.38
CA THR A 167 -13.85 0.59 4.21
C THR A 167 -13.38 1.44 5.39
N LEU A 168 -12.19 1.13 5.94
CA LEU A 168 -11.57 1.88 7.03
C LEU A 168 -10.86 3.16 6.55
N VAL A 169 -10.10 3.06 5.46
CA VAL A 169 -9.31 4.16 4.90
C VAL A 169 -10.06 4.82 3.74
N ARG A 170 -10.93 5.77 4.08
CA ARG A 170 -11.86 6.42 3.13
C ARG A 170 -11.18 7.34 2.13
N ASP A 171 -10.36 8.27 2.63
CA ASP A 171 -9.58 9.16 1.78
C ASP A 171 -8.09 8.87 1.94
N ILE A 172 -7.49 8.34 0.88
CA ILE A 172 -6.07 8.00 0.87
C ILE A 172 -5.18 9.25 0.96
N GLY A 173 -5.66 10.42 0.54
CA GLY A 173 -4.92 11.69 0.66
C GLY A 173 -4.77 12.11 2.12
N SER A 174 -5.87 12.24 2.84
CA SER A 174 -5.92 12.49 4.28
C SER A 174 -5.17 11.41 5.05
N TRP A 175 -5.31 10.13 4.66
CA TRP A 175 -4.56 9.05 5.25
C TRP A 175 -3.05 9.27 5.10
N CYS A 176 -2.56 9.58 3.90
CA CYS A 176 -1.13 9.80 3.68
C CYS A 176 -0.58 11.03 4.43
N ASN A 177 -1.41 12.04 4.65
CA ASN A 177 -1.04 13.30 5.32
C ASN A 177 -1.32 13.30 6.84
N ARG A 178 -1.73 12.17 7.42
CA ARG A 178 -2.01 12.10 8.86
C ARG A 178 -0.75 12.35 9.68
N GLU A 179 -0.87 13.15 10.74
CA GLU A 179 0.23 13.46 11.67
C GLU A 179 0.31 12.48 12.85
N HIS A 180 -0.73 11.67 13.04
CA HIS A 180 -0.87 10.73 14.14
C HIS A 180 -1.09 9.30 13.63
N GLY A 181 -0.92 8.33 14.54
CA GLY A 181 -1.18 6.91 14.24
C GLY A 181 -0.06 6.26 13.44
N GLN A 182 0.76 5.47 14.15
CA GLN A 182 1.76 4.61 13.52
C GLN A 182 1.20 3.19 13.33
N MET A 183 1.63 2.54 12.26
CA MET A 183 1.30 1.13 12.03
C MET A 183 2.01 0.24 13.04
N MET A 184 1.21 -0.36 13.91
CA MET A 184 1.62 -1.40 14.84
C MET A 184 1.13 -2.76 14.36
N PHE A 185 1.71 -3.81 14.92
CA PHE A 185 1.39 -5.19 14.55
C PHE A 185 -0.11 -5.51 14.65
N HIS A 186 -0.71 -5.28 15.82
CA HIS A 186 -2.14 -5.54 16.05
C HIS A 186 -3.04 -4.58 15.27
N MET A 187 -2.66 -3.30 15.17
CA MET A 187 -3.38 -2.32 14.34
C MET A 187 -3.43 -2.77 12.89
N THR A 188 -2.33 -3.29 12.36
CA THR A 188 -2.26 -3.78 10.98
C THR A 188 -3.09 -5.03 10.77
N GLN A 189 -3.14 -5.96 11.74
CA GLN A 189 -4.04 -7.11 11.67
C GLN A 189 -5.50 -6.65 11.62
N MET A 190 -5.89 -5.76 12.54
CA MET A 190 -7.23 -5.18 12.58
C MET A 190 -7.58 -4.49 11.25
N MET A 191 -6.71 -3.62 10.74
CA MET A 191 -6.99 -2.85 9.54
C MET A 191 -6.92 -3.65 8.22
N SER A 192 -6.21 -4.78 8.24
CA SER A 192 -6.12 -5.68 7.08
C SER A 192 -7.15 -6.81 7.12
N GLY A 193 -7.73 -7.12 8.28
CA GLY A 193 -8.65 -8.24 8.45
C GLY A 193 -7.95 -9.60 8.34
N HIS A 194 -6.66 -9.67 8.71
CA HIS A 194 -5.84 -10.86 8.49
C HIS A 194 -5.20 -11.41 9.77
N ARG A 195 -5.07 -12.74 9.76
CA ARG A 195 -4.29 -13.63 10.64
C ARG A 195 -4.87 -13.97 12.01
N CYS A 196 -5.02 -13.05 12.97
CA CYS A 196 -5.49 -13.44 14.31
C CYS A 196 -6.95 -13.90 14.35
N PHE A 197 -7.67 -13.69 13.24
CA PHE A 197 -9.08 -13.93 13.05
C PHE A 197 -9.35 -15.36 12.60
N SER A 198 -10.16 -16.08 13.35
CA SER A 198 -10.53 -17.48 13.08
C SER A 198 -11.19 -17.65 11.73
N HIS A 199 -11.98 -16.67 11.28
CA HIS A 199 -12.53 -16.66 9.92
C HIS A 199 -11.44 -16.71 8.84
N TYR A 200 -10.34 -16.00 9.04
CA TYR A 200 -9.20 -16.09 8.15
C TYR A 200 -8.47 -17.44 8.27
N LEU A 201 -8.27 -17.95 9.49
CA LEU A 201 -7.53 -19.18 9.76
C LEU A 201 -8.27 -20.43 9.26
N HIS A 202 -9.58 -20.50 9.44
CA HIS A 202 -10.45 -21.53 8.89
C HIS A 202 -10.36 -21.57 7.36
N ARG A 203 -10.45 -20.42 6.68
CA ARG A 203 -10.33 -20.33 5.22
C ARG A 203 -9.00 -20.87 4.67
N ILE A 204 -7.92 -20.83 5.46
CA ILE A 204 -6.61 -21.38 5.08
C ILE A 204 -6.32 -22.77 5.69
N GLY A 205 -7.33 -23.42 6.30
CA GLY A 205 -7.22 -24.75 6.89
C GLY A 205 -6.33 -24.81 8.12
N LYS A 206 -6.22 -23.72 8.88
CA LYS A 206 -5.45 -23.65 10.13
C LYS A 206 -6.30 -23.75 11.39
N GLU A 207 -7.60 -23.57 11.25
CA GLU A 207 -8.59 -23.79 12.31
C GLU A 207 -9.79 -24.55 11.75
N ASN A 208 -10.54 -25.18 12.65
CA ASN A 208 -11.69 -26.02 12.29
C ASN A 208 -13.02 -25.23 12.25
N SER A 209 -13.02 -23.97 12.70
CA SER A 209 -14.20 -23.12 12.80
C SER A 209 -13.80 -21.68 12.53
N ASP A 210 -14.72 -20.89 11.96
CA ASP A 210 -14.60 -19.44 11.82
C ASP A 210 -15.32 -18.65 12.91
N ALA A 211 -15.89 -19.32 13.91
CA ALA A 211 -16.60 -18.70 15.01
C ALA A 211 -15.66 -17.91 15.95
N CYS A 212 -16.20 -16.84 16.53
CA CYS A 212 -15.52 -16.03 17.54
C CYS A 212 -15.31 -16.82 18.82
N HIS A 213 -14.07 -16.79 19.33
CA HIS A 213 -13.72 -17.40 20.62
C HIS A 213 -14.20 -16.59 21.83
N HIS A 214 -14.72 -15.38 21.60
CA HIS A 214 -15.04 -14.41 22.66
C HIS A 214 -16.53 -14.16 22.83
N CYS A 215 -17.38 -14.56 21.88
CA CYS A 215 -18.83 -14.41 21.95
C CYS A 215 -19.53 -15.66 21.41
N ILE A 216 -20.85 -15.74 21.60
CA ILE A 216 -21.63 -16.94 21.30
C ILE A 216 -21.98 -17.05 19.81
N ASP A 217 -22.20 -15.93 19.12
CA ASP A 217 -22.77 -15.91 17.77
C ASP A 217 -22.13 -14.83 16.89
N GLY A 218 -20.85 -15.02 16.56
CA GLY A 218 -20.11 -14.09 15.72
C GLY A 218 -19.08 -14.80 14.84
N LEU A 219 -18.92 -14.33 13.60
CA LEU A 219 -17.77 -14.69 12.77
C LEU A 219 -16.54 -13.97 13.34
N ASP A 220 -15.45 -14.69 13.57
CA ASP A 220 -14.22 -14.08 14.07
C ASP A 220 -13.48 -13.36 12.94
N ASP A 221 -13.92 -12.16 12.62
CA ASP A 221 -13.22 -11.25 11.72
C ASP A 221 -12.97 -9.88 12.36
N ALA A 222 -12.20 -9.04 11.65
CA ALA A 222 -11.88 -7.70 12.13
C ALA A 222 -13.11 -6.81 12.27
N ARG A 223 -14.13 -7.00 11.44
CA ARG A 223 -15.36 -6.21 11.50
C ARG A 223 -16.11 -6.54 12.77
N HIS A 224 -16.36 -7.81 13.01
CA HIS A 224 -17.03 -8.31 14.19
C HIS A 224 -16.30 -7.84 15.45
N THR A 225 -14.98 -8.03 15.52
CA THR A 225 -14.18 -7.58 16.67
C THR A 225 -14.30 -6.07 16.91
N LEU A 226 -14.21 -5.27 15.84
CA LEU A 226 -14.19 -3.80 15.95
C LEU A 226 -15.57 -3.18 16.20
N LEU A 227 -16.67 -3.85 15.83
CA LEU A 227 -17.99 -3.23 15.76
C LEU A 227 -19.11 -3.97 16.51
N GLU A 228 -19.00 -5.28 16.71
CA GLU A 228 -20.14 -6.13 17.06
C GLU A 228 -19.88 -7.01 18.29
N CYS A 229 -18.65 -7.50 18.49
CA CYS A 229 -18.33 -8.51 19.50
C CYS A 229 -18.53 -8.02 20.93
N ASP A 230 -19.49 -8.55 21.67
CA ASP A 230 -19.83 -8.11 23.04
C ASP A 230 -18.64 -8.08 24.01
N ALA A 231 -17.66 -8.98 23.82
CA ALA A 231 -16.46 -9.05 24.66
C ALA A 231 -15.64 -7.75 24.65
N TRP A 232 -15.73 -6.94 23.60
CA TRP A 232 -14.96 -5.70 23.41
C TRP A 232 -15.82 -4.43 23.54
N GLU A 233 -17.02 -4.54 24.12
CA GLU A 233 -17.96 -3.42 24.22
C GLU A 233 -17.41 -2.25 25.05
N SER A 234 -16.68 -2.54 26.13
CA SER A 234 -16.06 -1.51 26.98
C SER A 234 -15.00 -0.69 26.23
N GLU A 235 -14.12 -1.38 25.51
CA GLU A 235 -13.07 -0.79 24.69
C GLU A 235 -13.67 0.00 23.53
N ARG A 236 -14.69 -0.55 22.84
CA ARG A 236 -15.41 0.16 21.78
C ARG A 236 -16.13 1.40 22.28
N SER A 237 -16.76 1.33 23.45
CA SER A 237 -17.40 2.47 24.10
C SER A 237 -16.39 3.56 24.44
N THR A 238 -15.20 3.17 24.91
CA THR A 238 -14.10 4.11 25.18
C THR A 238 -13.58 4.76 23.90
N LEU A 239 -13.36 3.96 22.86
CA LEU A 239 -12.94 4.45 21.55
C LEU A 239 -13.98 5.40 20.93
N SER A 240 -15.26 5.05 21.00
CA SER A 240 -16.36 5.89 20.49
C SER A 240 -16.41 7.24 21.21
N ARG A 241 -16.21 7.25 22.53
CA ARG A 241 -16.08 8.50 23.30
C ARG A 241 -14.90 9.35 22.84
N SER A 242 -13.73 8.73 22.61
CA SER A 242 -12.55 9.45 22.10
C SER A 242 -12.73 9.98 20.68
N LEU A 243 -13.52 9.30 19.85
CA LEU A 243 -13.84 9.73 18.48
C LEU A 243 -14.96 10.78 18.42
N GLY A 244 -15.65 11.04 19.54
CA GLY A 244 -16.81 11.93 19.56
C GLY A 244 -18.05 11.38 18.87
N GLY A 245 -18.16 10.04 18.72
CA GLY A 245 -19.27 9.38 18.04
C GLY A 245 -19.06 7.88 17.86
N PRO A 246 -20.08 7.14 17.37
CA PRO A 246 -19.98 5.70 17.18
C PRO A 246 -18.91 5.35 16.13
N ILE A 247 -18.26 4.20 16.30
CA ILE A 247 -17.32 3.67 15.30
C ILE A 247 -18.12 3.28 14.06
N ARG A 248 -17.89 3.97 12.93
CA ARG A 248 -18.62 3.73 11.66
C ARG A 248 -17.69 3.17 10.59
N THR A 249 -17.88 1.92 10.21
CA THR A 249 -17.42 1.40 8.91
C THR A 249 -18.55 1.57 7.91
N ASN A 250 -18.39 2.41 6.90
CA ASN A 250 -19.48 2.60 5.94
C ASN A 250 -19.48 1.45 4.94
N SER A 251 -20.22 0.37 5.22
CA SER A 251 -20.91 -0.37 4.16
C SER A 251 -22.21 0.36 3.85
N CYS A 252 -22.12 1.56 3.27
CA CYS A 252 -23.29 2.28 2.79
C CYS A 252 -23.04 2.69 1.34
N ARG A 253 -23.45 1.82 0.41
CA ARG A 253 -23.89 2.29 -0.90
C ARG A 253 -25.14 3.12 -0.63
N GLN A 254 -25.12 4.38 -1.06
CA GLN A 254 -26.28 5.24 -1.35
C GLN A 254 -27.61 4.77 -0.76
N HIS A 255 -28.05 5.41 0.31
CA HIS A 255 -29.42 5.82 0.64
C HIS A 255 -29.41 6.11 2.14
N ASP A 256 -29.32 7.39 2.47
CA ASP A 256 -29.83 8.04 3.69
C ASP A 256 -29.23 9.45 3.74
N CYS A 257 -29.66 10.27 2.78
CA CYS A 257 -29.81 11.71 2.98
C CYS A 257 -31.31 11.92 3.13
N GLY A 258 -31.77 12.00 4.37
CA GLY A 258 -33.00 12.63 4.80
C GLY A 258 -32.64 13.73 5.78
#